data_AF-A0A7J2HKH1-F1
#
_entry.id   AF-A0A7J2HKH1-F1
#
_cell.length_a   1.000
_cell.length_b   1.000
_cell.length_c   1.000
_cell.angle_alpha   90.00
_cell.angle_beta   90.00
_cell.angle_gamma   90.00
#
_symmetry.space_group_name_H-M   'P 1'
#
loop_
_entity.id
_entity.type
_entity.pdbx_description
1 polymer ?
#
loop_
_entity_poly.entity_id
_entity_poly.type
_entity_poly.pdbx_seq_one_letter_code
_entity_poly.pdbx_strand_id
1 'polypeptide(L)'
;MCKKMSSEKMPEERFRELLWSDLGALDPDKYIIATYLAVIGPYSPKRVAEEAAIENSTGTWTPVRYETMEIREKYSAKIVGLVNARENAYVIQLAINGENYDPETGGLANLLADIAGNAYDLMYIERLKLIDLHFPKSWASAFPGPKFGIEGLRELTGTKERRRPIIGMIVKPNLGLDPKTVAKAAYEAALGGIDFIKDDEALVNPKYCPLDERVVRVMEALDKAKSETGKMALYAFNITMDRQDKMMEAADLVQEHGGNHLMVC
;
A
#
# COMPACT_ATOMS: atom_id res chain seq x y z
N MET A 1 -2.52 46.61 23.15
CA MET A 1 -3.14 47.30 22.00
C MET A 1 -3.11 46.34 20.82
N CYS A 2 -4.17 45.54 20.67
CA CYS A 2 -4.24 44.49 19.65
C CYS A 2 -4.51 45.18 18.29
N LYS A 3 -3.51 45.25 17.41
CA LYS A 3 -3.73 45.73 16.04
C LYS A 3 -4.70 44.76 15.38
N LYS A 4 -5.92 45.22 15.10
CA LYS A 4 -6.80 44.61 14.10
C LYS A 4 -6.03 44.57 12.79
N MET A 5 -5.42 43.44 12.45
CA MET A 5 -5.01 43.16 11.08
C MET A 5 -6.30 43.11 10.27
N SER A 6 -6.41 43.98 9.26
CA SER A 6 -7.57 44.02 8.38
C SER A 6 -7.71 42.66 7.70
N SER A 7 -8.87 42.03 7.86
CA SER A 7 -9.30 40.92 7.02
C SER A 7 -9.66 41.48 5.65
N GLU A 8 -8.66 41.81 4.83
CA GLU A 8 -8.88 41.90 3.40
C GLU A 8 -9.27 40.50 2.94
N LYS A 9 -10.51 40.34 2.46
CA LYS A 9 -10.91 39.12 1.75
C LYS A 9 -9.96 38.96 0.58
N MET A 10 -9.09 37.98 0.68
CA MET A 10 -8.15 37.66 -0.39
C MET A 10 -8.91 37.18 -1.63
N PRO A 11 -8.55 37.62 -2.84
CA PRO A 11 -9.26 37.22 -4.05
C PRO A 11 -9.09 35.71 -4.31
N GLU A 12 -10.21 34.99 -4.38
CA GLU A 12 -10.24 33.53 -4.61
C GLU A 12 -9.50 33.10 -5.89
N GLU A 13 -9.48 33.96 -6.91
CA GLU A 13 -8.78 33.72 -8.18
C GLU A 13 -7.27 33.53 -7.99
N ARG A 14 -6.65 34.37 -7.15
CA ARG A 14 -5.20 34.28 -6.88
C ARG A 14 -4.84 32.98 -6.15
N PHE A 15 -5.77 32.41 -5.38
CA PHE A 15 -5.54 31.11 -4.71
C PHE A 15 -5.49 29.96 -5.71
N ARG A 16 -6.40 29.94 -6.68
CA ARG A 16 -6.49 28.86 -7.66
C ARG A 16 -5.34 28.91 -8.66
N GLU A 17 -4.87 30.12 -9.01
CA GLU A 17 -3.68 30.29 -9.85
C GLU A 17 -2.42 29.64 -9.25
N LEU A 18 -2.23 29.74 -7.92
CA LEU A 18 -1.08 29.13 -7.22
C LEU A 18 -1.08 27.59 -7.24
N LEU A 19 -2.19 26.96 -7.59
CA LEU A 19 -2.27 25.52 -7.72
C LEU A 19 -1.64 25.04 -9.03
N TRP A 20 -1.54 25.87 -10.06
CA TRP A 20 -1.01 25.45 -11.34
C TRP A 20 0.52 25.62 -11.39
N SER A 21 1.23 24.59 -11.81
CA SER A 21 2.69 24.65 -11.99
C SER A 21 3.13 23.75 -13.14
N ASP A 22 4.20 24.15 -13.83
CA ASP A 22 4.88 23.25 -14.75
C ASP A 22 5.65 22.18 -13.96
N LEU A 23 5.57 20.92 -14.38
CA LEU A 23 6.29 19.81 -13.72
C LEU A 23 7.81 20.07 -13.68
N GLY A 24 8.37 20.63 -14.76
CA GLY A 24 9.79 20.93 -14.86
C GLY A 24 10.26 22.11 -13.99
N ALA A 25 9.34 22.89 -13.43
CA ALA A 25 9.65 23.98 -12.50
C ALA A 25 9.69 23.51 -11.03
N LEU A 26 9.21 22.30 -10.74
CA LEU A 26 9.19 21.74 -9.40
C LEU A 26 10.48 20.97 -9.11
N ASP A 27 10.89 20.98 -7.84
CA ASP A 27 11.97 20.13 -7.37
C ASP A 27 11.53 18.65 -7.38
N PRO A 28 12.14 17.79 -8.21
CA PRO A 28 11.72 16.40 -8.34
C PRO A 28 11.97 15.58 -7.06
N ASP A 29 12.81 16.03 -6.13
CA ASP A 29 13.06 15.34 -4.85
C ASP A 29 12.11 15.80 -3.73
N LYS A 30 11.26 16.81 -3.98
CA LYS A 30 10.32 17.35 -3.00
C LYS A 30 8.90 16.83 -3.17
N TYR A 31 8.47 16.56 -4.40
CA TYR A 31 7.07 16.27 -4.69
C TYR A 31 6.83 14.80 -5.02
N ILE A 32 5.75 14.25 -4.47
CA ILE A 32 5.18 12.97 -4.85
C ILE A 32 4.16 13.26 -5.95
N ILE A 33 4.28 12.62 -7.12
CA ILE A 33 3.33 12.82 -8.22
C ILE A 33 2.23 11.78 -8.13
N ALA A 34 1.02 12.21 -7.83
CA ALA A 34 -0.18 11.38 -7.86
C ALA A 34 -0.93 11.61 -9.18
N THR A 35 -1.15 10.52 -9.92
CA THR A 35 -1.88 10.55 -11.20
C THR A 35 -3.24 9.89 -11.02
N TYR A 36 -4.30 10.62 -11.34
CA TYR A 36 -5.67 10.18 -11.23
C TYR A 36 -6.33 10.09 -12.60
N LEU A 37 -7.18 9.08 -12.78
CA LEU A 37 -8.21 9.06 -13.82
C LEU A 37 -9.55 9.45 -13.19
N ALA A 38 -10.09 10.59 -13.61
CA ALA A 38 -11.35 11.12 -13.11
C ALA A 38 -12.41 11.13 -14.22
N VAL A 39 -13.58 10.54 -13.95
CA VAL A 39 -14.81 10.81 -14.70
C VAL A 39 -15.55 11.91 -13.97
N ILE A 40 -15.84 13.00 -14.68
CA ILE A 40 -16.38 14.22 -14.08
C ILE A 40 -17.82 14.47 -14.51
N GLY A 41 -18.60 15.12 -13.64
CA GLY A 41 -19.96 15.55 -13.95
C GLY A 41 -20.00 16.78 -14.87
N PRO A 42 -21.09 17.56 -14.90
CA PRO A 42 -21.27 18.73 -15.77
C PRO A 42 -20.48 19.97 -15.31
N TYR A 43 -19.23 19.77 -14.88
CA TYR A 43 -18.33 20.80 -14.36
C TYR A 43 -17.14 20.99 -15.27
N SER A 44 -16.48 22.16 -15.17
CA SER A 44 -15.27 22.40 -15.96
C SER A 44 -14.12 21.52 -15.46
N PRO A 45 -13.34 20.87 -16.35
CA PRO A 45 -12.21 20.03 -15.95
C PRO A 45 -11.18 20.77 -15.11
N LYS A 46 -10.96 22.05 -15.44
CA LYS A 46 -10.10 22.97 -14.69
C LYS A 46 -10.54 23.06 -13.23
N ARG A 47 -11.83 23.32 -12.98
CA ARG A 47 -12.38 23.43 -11.62
C ARG A 47 -12.22 22.11 -10.88
N VAL A 48 -12.54 20.98 -11.51
CA VAL A 48 -12.39 19.67 -10.87
C VAL A 48 -10.94 19.40 -10.42
N ALA A 49 -9.96 19.74 -11.27
CA ALA A 49 -8.54 19.59 -10.91
C ALA A 49 -8.13 20.50 -9.73
N GLU A 50 -8.65 21.72 -9.67
CA GLU A 50 -8.41 22.65 -8.55
C GLU A 50 -9.03 22.16 -7.26
N GLU A 51 -10.28 21.68 -7.28
CA GLU A 51 -10.93 21.10 -6.10
C GLU A 51 -10.18 19.84 -5.63
N ALA A 52 -9.73 18.99 -6.56
CA ALA A 52 -8.88 17.86 -6.22
C ALA A 52 -7.56 18.30 -5.57
N ALA A 53 -6.85 19.29 -6.12
CA ALA A 53 -5.61 19.77 -5.52
C ALA A 53 -5.81 20.35 -4.10
N ILE A 54 -6.91 21.07 -3.89
CA ILE A 54 -7.27 21.65 -2.59
C ILE A 54 -7.52 20.55 -1.55
N GLU A 55 -8.38 19.57 -1.86
CA GLU A 55 -8.77 18.50 -0.93
C GLU A 55 -7.69 17.44 -0.70
N ASN A 56 -6.71 17.30 -1.60
CA ASN A 56 -5.54 16.43 -1.41
C ASN A 56 -4.35 17.14 -0.70
N SER A 57 -4.57 18.32 -0.08
CA SER A 57 -3.49 19.05 0.59
C SER A 57 -3.96 19.95 1.76
N THR A 58 -3.91 21.27 1.61
CA THR A 58 -3.97 22.22 2.73
C THR A 58 -5.32 22.91 2.90
N GLY A 59 -6.25 22.68 1.98
CA GLY A 59 -7.40 23.55 1.83
C GLY A 59 -8.74 22.85 2.04
N THR A 60 -9.77 23.69 2.09
CA THR A 60 -11.17 23.29 2.16
C THR A 60 -11.97 24.14 1.17
N TRP A 61 -13.25 23.82 0.99
CA TRP A 61 -14.18 24.49 0.06
C TRP A 61 -14.34 26.01 0.26
N THR A 62 -13.82 26.59 1.36
CA THR A 62 -13.82 28.04 1.60
C THR A 62 -12.49 28.52 2.23
N PRO A 63 -12.00 29.73 1.91
CA PRO A 63 -10.80 30.26 2.55
C PRO A 63 -10.94 30.37 4.07
N VAL A 64 -9.96 29.86 4.80
CA VAL A 64 -9.91 29.93 6.26
C VAL A 64 -8.81 30.87 6.75
N ARG A 65 -9.00 31.48 7.92
CA ARG A 65 -8.16 32.57 8.45
C ARG A 65 -6.65 32.26 8.48
N TYR A 66 -6.28 31.01 8.76
CA TYR A 66 -4.88 30.61 8.92
C TYR A 66 -4.26 30.03 7.64
N GLU A 67 -5.01 30.00 6.55
CA GLU A 67 -4.52 29.53 5.25
C GLU A 67 -3.92 30.70 4.47
N THR A 68 -2.70 31.08 4.85
CA THR A 68 -1.97 32.19 4.22
C THR A 68 -1.47 31.81 2.83
N MET A 69 -1.12 32.81 2.00
CA MET A 69 -0.49 32.56 0.69
C MET A 69 0.79 31.75 0.83
N GLU A 70 1.63 32.07 1.81
CA GLU A 70 2.89 31.38 2.05
C GLU A 70 2.67 29.89 2.37
N ILE A 71 1.64 29.58 3.18
CA ILE A 71 1.26 28.20 3.49
C ILE A 71 0.79 27.48 2.22
N ARG A 72 -0.13 28.06 1.45
CA ARG A 72 -0.63 27.43 0.21
C ARG A 72 0.44 27.29 -0.87
N GLU A 73 1.28 28.31 -1.02
CA GLU A 73 2.36 28.32 -1.99
C GLU A 73 3.32 27.16 -1.72
N LYS A 74 3.69 26.96 -0.46
CA LYS A 74 4.62 25.92 -0.05
C LYS A 74 3.99 24.53 0.06
N TYR A 75 2.81 24.41 0.68
CA TYR A 75 2.29 23.13 1.16
C TYR A 75 1.09 22.60 0.37
N SER A 76 0.42 23.41 -0.47
CA SER A 76 -0.65 22.90 -1.32
C SER A 76 -0.10 22.01 -2.44
N ALA A 77 -0.91 21.02 -2.84
CA ALA A 77 -0.67 20.27 -4.06
C ALA A 77 -0.67 21.19 -5.28
N LYS A 78 0.17 20.87 -6.25
CA LYS A 78 0.22 21.57 -7.54
C LYS A 78 -0.35 20.70 -8.65
N ILE A 79 -1.24 21.25 -9.46
CA ILE A 79 -1.72 20.66 -10.70
C ILE A 79 -0.61 20.83 -11.73
N VAL A 80 -0.05 19.70 -12.15
CA VAL A 80 1.05 19.64 -13.12
C VAL A 80 0.64 19.00 -14.45
N GLY A 81 -0.56 18.44 -14.50
CA GLY A 81 -1.12 17.85 -15.71
C GLY A 81 -2.64 17.75 -15.65
N LEU A 82 -3.30 18.14 -16.74
CA LEU A 82 -4.73 17.94 -16.96
C LEU A 82 -4.94 17.58 -18.43
N VAL A 83 -5.19 16.30 -18.71
CA VAL A 83 -5.31 15.77 -20.07
C VAL A 83 -6.67 15.14 -20.26
N ASN A 84 -7.38 15.50 -21.34
CA ASN A 84 -8.60 14.80 -21.71
C ASN A 84 -8.24 13.40 -22.24
N ALA A 85 -8.76 12.36 -21.59
CA ALA A 85 -8.50 10.97 -21.97
C ALA A 85 -9.62 10.42 -22.87
N ARG A 86 -10.88 10.77 -22.56
CA ARG A 86 -12.08 10.43 -23.33
C ARG A 86 -13.22 11.38 -22.93
N GLU A 87 -14.40 11.19 -23.52
CA GLU A 87 -15.61 11.94 -23.16
C GLU A 87 -15.83 11.92 -21.64
N ASN A 88 -15.87 13.13 -21.06
CA ASN A 88 -16.02 13.39 -19.62
C ASN A 88 -15.00 12.70 -18.71
N ALA A 89 -13.87 12.21 -19.23
CA ALA A 89 -12.80 11.61 -18.42
C ALA A 89 -11.44 12.26 -18.66
N TYR A 90 -10.73 12.53 -17.57
CA TYR A 90 -9.51 13.30 -17.54
C TYR A 90 -8.44 12.60 -16.71
N VAL A 91 -7.19 12.69 -17.17
CA VAL A 91 -6.03 12.39 -16.34
C VAL A 91 -5.64 13.68 -15.62
N ILE A 92 -5.61 13.64 -14.29
CA ILE A 92 -5.21 14.74 -13.42
C ILE A 92 -3.92 14.34 -12.72
N GLN A 93 -2.87 15.14 -12.86
CA GLN A 93 -1.61 14.93 -12.15
C GLN A 93 -1.43 16.01 -11.10
N LEU A 94 -1.27 15.58 -9.85
CA LEU A 94 -1.04 16.41 -8.69
C LEU A 94 0.38 16.15 -8.15
N ALA A 95 1.18 17.20 -8.05
CA ALA A 95 2.43 17.20 -7.30
C ALA A 95 2.13 17.53 -5.84
N ILE A 96 2.15 16.50 -4.99
CA ILE A 96 1.90 16.58 -3.56
C ILE A 96 3.22 16.90 -2.84
N ASN A 97 3.26 17.92 -1.99
CA ASN A 97 4.49 18.24 -1.25
C ASN A 97 4.81 17.12 -0.25
N GLY A 98 5.92 16.41 -0.46
CA GLY A 98 6.38 15.32 0.40
C GLY A 98 6.73 15.76 1.82
N GLU A 99 7.10 17.03 2.03
CA GLU A 99 7.36 17.59 3.38
C GLU A 99 6.12 17.58 4.29
N ASN A 100 4.91 17.40 3.73
CA ASN A 100 3.68 17.30 4.51
C ASN A 100 3.57 15.98 5.29
N TYR A 101 4.36 14.96 4.92
CA TYR A 101 4.25 13.61 5.47
C TYR A 101 5.61 13.14 5.96
N ASP A 102 5.64 12.58 7.15
CA ASP A 102 6.82 11.90 7.68
C ASP A 102 6.82 10.43 7.20
N PRO A 103 7.70 10.04 6.26
CA PRO A 103 7.76 8.67 5.77
C PRO A 103 8.24 7.67 6.82
N GLU A 104 8.97 8.09 7.86
CA GLU A 104 9.52 7.19 8.88
C GLU A 104 8.48 6.80 9.93
N THR A 105 7.59 7.75 10.30
CA THR A 105 6.60 7.52 11.36
C THR A 105 5.17 7.38 10.84
N GLY A 106 4.74 8.26 9.93
CA GLY A 106 3.39 8.22 9.34
C GLY A 106 3.29 7.29 8.13
N GLY A 107 4.39 7.15 7.40
CA GLY A 107 4.54 6.25 6.27
C GLY A 107 3.47 6.43 5.18
N LEU A 108 3.16 5.34 4.48
CA LEU A 108 2.15 5.35 3.42
C LEU A 108 0.73 5.59 3.95
N ALA A 109 0.42 5.20 5.19
CA ALA A 109 -0.92 5.37 5.76
C ALA A 109 -1.28 6.85 5.90
N ASN A 110 -0.35 7.68 6.37
CA ASN A 110 -0.56 9.12 6.46
C ASN A 110 -0.74 9.76 5.08
N LEU A 111 0.10 9.39 4.09
CA LEU A 111 -0.05 9.91 2.73
C LEU A 111 -1.41 9.52 2.14
N LEU A 112 -1.80 8.25 2.25
CA LEU A 112 -3.06 7.72 1.71
C LEU A 112 -4.30 8.37 2.32
N ALA A 113 -4.23 8.83 3.57
CA ALA A 113 -5.32 9.57 4.20
C ALA A 113 -5.69 10.84 3.42
N ASP A 114 -4.71 11.48 2.76
CA ASP A 114 -4.94 12.66 1.94
C ASP A 114 -5.19 12.26 0.48
N ILE A 115 -4.26 11.53 -0.14
CA ILE A 115 -4.30 11.28 -1.60
C ILE A 115 -5.40 10.29 -2.04
N ALA A 116 -5.91 9.49 -1.10
CA ALA A 116 -6.96 8.52 -1.30
C ALA A 116 -8.10 8.67 -0.25
N GLY A 117 -8.23 9.88 0.31
CA GLY A 117 -9.30 10.24 1.23
C GLY A 117 -10.34 11.15 0.58
N ASN A 118 -10.47 12.37 1.08
CA ASN A 118 -11.57 13.30 0.77
C ASN A 118 -11.79 13.58 -0.73
N ALA A 119 -10.75 13.49 -1.54
CA ALA A 119 -10.86 13.70 -2.99
C ALA A 119 -11.84 12.73 -3.67
N TYR A 120 -12.05 11.55 -3.09
CA TYR A 120 -13.00 10.55 -3.58
C TYR A 120 -14.47 10.91 -3.29
N ASP A 121 -14.72 11.87 -2.40
CA ASP A 121 -16.06 12.35 -2.01
C ASP A 121 -16.44 13.68 -2.67
N LEU A 122 -15.59 14.19 -3.57
CA LEU A 122 -15.86 15.43 -4.29
C LEU A 122 -17.11 15.29 -5.17
N MET A 123 -18.12 16.12 -4.92
CA MET A 123 -19.38 16.16 -5.68
C MET A 123 -19.21 16.43 -7.19
N TYR A 124 -18.02 16.86 -7.60
CA TYR A 124 -17.69 17.15 -9.00
C TYR A 124 -17.21 15.92 -9.78
N ILE A 125 -16.82 14.86 -9.07
CA ILE A 125 -16.20 13.66 -9.62
C ILE A 125 -17.18 12.51 -9.46
N GLU A 126 -17.59 11.91 -10.59
CA GLU A 126 -18.47 10.74 -10.57
C GLU A 126 -17.68 9.46 -10.26
N ARG A 127 -16.44 9.38 -10.74
CA ARG A 127 -15.53 8.24 -10.50
C ARG A 127 -14.10 8.74 -10.45
N LEU A 128 -13.40 8.45 -9.36
CA LEU A 128 -11.97 8.73 -9.22
C LEU A 128 -11.19 7.43 -9.09
N LYS A 129 -10.04 7.36 -9.76
CA LYS A 129 -9.08 6.28 -9.57
C LYS A 129 -7.68 6.87 -9.55
N LEU A 130 -6.97 6.73 -8.43
CA LEU A 130 -5.51 6.85 -8.40
C LEU A 130 -4.90 5.72 -9.26
N ILE A 131 -4.20 6.07 -10.33
CA ILE A 131 -3.62 5.12 -11.30
C ILE A 131 -2.11 5.03 -11.24
N ASP A 132 -1.43 6.04 -10.69
CA ASP A 132 0.03 6.02 -10.52
C ASP A 132 0.47 6.91 -9.36
N LEU A 133 1.59 6.53 -8.73
CA LEU A 133 2.30 7.31 -7.72
C LEU A 133 3.80 7.28 -8.03
N HIS A 134 4.36 8.46 -8.29
CA HIS A 134 5.80 8.63 -8.40
C HIS A 134 6.34 9.19 -7.09
N PHE A 135 7.16 8.40 -6.40
CA PHE A 135 7.83 8.82 -5.18
C PHE A 135 9.23 9.39 -5.48
N PRO A 136 9.60 10.54 -4.90
CA PRO A 136 10.96 11.04 -4.98
C PRO A 136 11.92 10.08 -4.25
N LYS A 137 13.20 10.07 -4.65
CA LYS A 137 14.20 9.16 -4.08
C LYS A 137 14.39 9.38 -2.57
N SER A 138 14.39 10.65 -2.16
CA SER A 138 14.44 11.07 -0.76
C SER A 138 13.38 10.35 0.09
N TRP A 139 12.13 10.41 -0.36
CA TRP A 139 10.99 9.79 0.33
C TRP A 139 11.02 8.27 0.26
N ALA A 140 11.31 7.69 -0.91
CA ALA A 140 11.40 6.24 -1.09
C ALA A 140 12.52 5.60 -0.25
N SER A 141 13.63 6.32 -0.04
CA SER A 141 14.79 5.82 0.71
C SER A 141 14.56 5.66 2.21
N ALA A 142 13.51 6.27 2.77
CA ALA A 142 13.12 6.09 4.16
C ALA A 142 12.52 4.69 4.43
N PHE A 143 12.09 3.97 3.38
CA PHE A 143 11.51 2.64 3.52
C PHE A 143 12.59 1.57 3.38
N PRO A 144 12.64 0.57 4.27
CA PRO A 144 13.66 -0.50 4.21
C PRO A 144 13.50 -1.40 2.98
N GLY A 145 12.31 -1.40 2.36
CA GLY A 145 11.99 -2.24 1.22
C GLY A 145 12.02 -3.74 1.54
N PRO A 146 11.92 -4.59 0.50
CA PRO A 146 11.94 -6.04 0.69
C PRO A 146 13.32 -6.55 1.11
N LYS A 147 13.44 -7.14 2.31
CA LYS A 147 14.69 -7.72 2.84
C LYS A 147 15.29 -8.81 1.94
N PHE A 148 14.45 -9.69 1.41
CA PHE A 148 14.89 -10.84 0.59
C PHE A 148 14.73 -10.59 -0.92
N GLY A 149 13.66 -9.89 -1.31
CA GLY A 149 13.30 -9.70 -2.71
C GLY A 149 13.12 -11.02 -3.48
N ILE A 150 13.06 -10.93 -4.81
CA ILE A 150 12.88 -12.10 -5.67
C ILE A 150 14.07 -13.05 -5.64
N GLU A 151 15.30 -12.53 -5.54
CA GLU A 151 16.50 -13.36 -5.57
C GLU A 151 16.70 -14.14 -4.26
N GLY A 152 16.37 -13.55 -3.11
CA GLY A 152 16.37 -14.26 -1.84
C GLY A 152 15.32 -15.38 -1.82
N LEU A 153 14.12 -15.14 -2.36
CA LEU A 153 13.09 -16.18 -2.47
C LEU A 153 13.54 -17.34 -3.39
N ARG A 154 14.23 -17.03 -4.47
CA ARG A 154 14.79 -18.04 -5.38
C ARG A 154 15.90 -18.87 -4.75
N GLU A 155 16.68 -18.26 -3.88
CA GLU A 155 17.69 -18.96 -3.08
C GLU A 155 17.03 -19.93 -2.09
N LEU A 156 16.04 -19.45 -1.33
CA LEU A 156 15.29 -20.26 -0.36
C LEU A 156 14.54 -21.44 -1.00
N THR A 157 14.03 -21.26 -2.21
CA THR A 157 13.28 -22.31 -2.94
C THR A 157 14.15 -23.21 -3.82
N GLY A 158 15.45 -22.95 -3.91
CA GLY A 158 16.36 -23.68 -4.80
C GLY A 158 16.07 -23.48 -6.29
N THR A 159 15.48 -22.34 -6.67
CA THR A 159 15.12 -22.01 -8.06
C THR A 159 16.06 -20.98 -8.70
N LYS A 160 17.07 -20.50 -7.97
CA LYS A 160 18.02 -19.45 -8.41
C LYS A 160 18.83 -19.84 -9.64
N GLU A 161 19.36 -21.06 -9.69
CA GLU A 161 20.21 -21.52 -10.80
C GLU A 161 19.43 -21.72 -12.10
N ARG A 162 18.33 -22.48 -12.01
CA ARG A 162 17.53 -22.83 -13.20
C ARG A 162 16.58 -21.73 -13.66
N ARG A 163 16.37 -20.71 -12.82
CA ARG A 163 15.45 -19.57 -13.06
C ARG A 163 14.03 -19.95 -13.49
N ARG A 164 13.62 -21.19 -13.22
CA ARG A 164 12.24 -21.63 -13.47
C ARG A 164 11.24 -20.87 -12.57
N PRO A 165 9.95 -20.83 -12.92
CA PRO A 165 8.92 -20.34 -12.02
C PRO A 165 8.94 -21.06 -10.67
N ILE A 166 8.61 -20.34 -9.59
CA ILE A 166 8.33 -20.91 -8.27
C ILE A 166 6.91 -21.46 -8.33
N ILE A 167 6.75 -22.75 -8.06
CA ILE A 167 5.49 -23.48 -8.09
C ILE A 167 4.92 -23.50 -6.68
N GLY A 168 3.70 -22.96 -6.55
CA GLY A 168 3.02 -22.79 -5.27
C GLY A 168 1.75 -23.64 -5.15
N MET A 169 1.35 -23.95 -3.91
CA MET A 169 0.03 -24.52 -3.59
C MET A 169 -0.64 -23.76 -2.45
N ILE A 170 -1.95 -23.59 -2.56
CA ILE A 170 -2.82 -23.16 -1.46
C ILE A 170 -3.49 -24.41 -0.90
N VAL A 171 -3.45 -24.62 0.41
CA VAL A 171 -4.16 -25.75 1.04
C VAL A 171 -5.67 -25.60 0.83
N LYS A 172 -6.33 -26.67 0.38
CA LYS A 172 -7.77 -26.71 0.13
C LYS A 172 -8.43 -27.93 0.80
N PRO A 173 -9.72 -27.87 1.20
CA PRO A 173 -10.62 -26.69 1.16
C PRO A 173 -10.10 -25.52 2.00
N ASN A 174 -10.60 -24.32 1.73
CA ASN A 174 -10.11 -23.09 2.37
C ASN A 174 -10.24 -23.11 3.90
N LEU A 175 -11.29 -23.77 4.42
CA LEU A 175 -11.58 -23.91 5.84
C LEU A 175 -12.09 -25.32 6.16
N GLY A 176 -12.03 -25.70 7.43
CA GLY A 176 -12.58 -26.96 7.95
C GLY A 176 -11.60 -28.14 8.03
N LEU A 177 -10.34 -27.95 7.64
CA LEU A 177 -9.29 -28.95 7.85
C LEU A 177 -8.67 -28.82 9.24
N ASP A 178 -8.44 -29.94 9.92
CA ASP A 178 -7.65 -29.98 11.14
C ASP A 178 -6.14 -29.88 10.85
N PRO A 179 -5.29 -29.61 11.87
CA PRO A 179 -3.84 -29.45 11.69
C PRO A 179 -3.16 -30.65 11.04
N LYS A 180 -3.62 -31.87 11.35
CA LYS A 180 -3.06 -33.11 10.81
C LYS A 180 -3.32 -33.23 9.32
N THR A 181 -4.51 -32.85 8.89
CA THR A 181 -4.91 -32.89 7.48
C THR A 181 -4.19 -31.83 6.67
N VAL A 182 -4.01 -30.62 7.24
CA VAL A 182 -3.18 -29.57 6.63
C VAL A 182 -1.73 -30.05 6.46
N ALA A 183 -1.14 -30.62 7.50
CA ALA A 183 0.22 -31.16 7.45
C ALA A 183 0.38 -32.29 6.43
N LYS A 184 -0.61 -33.19 6.34
CA LYS A 184 -0.62 -34.25 5.33
C LYS A 184 -0.63 -33.66 3.91
N ALA A 185 -1.48 -32.67 3.64
CA ALA A 185 -1.51 -32.00 2.35
C ALA A 185 -0.18 -31.30 2.04
N ALA A 186 0.44 -30.67 3.05
CA ALA A 186 1.74 -30.02 2.88
C ALA A 186 2.86 -31.02 2.54
N TYR A 187 2.88 -32.17 3.22
CA TYR A 187 3.81 -33.27 2.94
C TYR A 187 3.64 -33.81 1.52
N GLU A 188 2.41 -34.13 1.11
CA GLU A 188 2.12 -34.67 -0.23
C GLU A 188 2.53 -33.68 -1.33
N ALA A 189 2.26 -32.39 -1.13
CA ALA A 189 2.69 -31.33 -2.03
C ALA A 189 4.22 -31.20 -2.12
N ALA A 190 4.91 -31.24 -0.98
CA ALA A 190 6.36 -31.16 -0.93
C ALA A 190 7.02 -32.38 -1.62
N LEU A 191 6.47 -33.59 -1.44
CA LEU A 191 6.89 -34.77 -2.19
C LEU A 191 6.67 -34.62 -3.71
N GLY A 192 5.61 -33.94 -4.10
CA GLY A 192 5.34 -33.57 -5.50
C GLY A 192 6.31 -32.54 -6.09
N GLY A 193 7.23 -32.00 -5.29
CA GLY A 193 8.27 -31.06 -5.73
C GLY A 193 7.84 -29.58 -5.70
N ILE A 194 6.75 -29.25 -4.99
CA ILE A 194 6.31 -27.87 -4.79
C ILE A 194 7.36 -27.06 -4.02
N ASP A 195 7.53 -25.80 -4.40
CA ASP A 195 8.51 -24.89 -3.79
C ASP A 195 7.94 -24.15 -2.58
N PHE A 196 6.64 -23.83 -2.65
CA PHE A 196 5.96 -22.92 -1.75
C PHE A 196 4.54 -23.40 -1.49
N ILE A 197 4.13 -23.38 -0.23
CA ILE A 197 2.80 -23.77 0.22
C ILE A 197 2.28 -22.61 1.06
N LYS A 198 0.98 -22.36 1.08
CA LYS A 198 0.37 -21.37 1.97
C LYS A 198 -0.94 -21.83 2.57
N ASP A 199 -1.21 -21.32 3.76
CA ASP A 199 -2.56 -21.25 4.30
C ASP A 199 -3.47 -20.47 3.31
N ASP A 200 -4.77 -20.73 3.36
CA ASP A 200 -5.76 -19.88 2.69
C ASP A 200 -5.90 -18.53 3.43
N GLU A 201 -6.35 -17.46 2.76
CA GLU A 201 -6.51 -16.13 3.39
C GLU A 201 -7.48 -16.14 4.57
N ALA A 202 -8.45 -17.07 4.56
CA ALA A 202 -9.42 -17.20 5.64
C ALA A 202 -8.91 -18.06 6.82
N LEU A 203 -7.88 -18.90 6.60
CA LEU A 203 -7.37 -19.82 7.62
C LEU A 203 -6.37 -19.12 8.55
N VAL A 204 -6.88 -18.43 9.57
CA VAL A 204 -6.04 -17.78 10.60
C VAL A 204 -5.87 -18.71 11.81
N ASN A 205 -6.75 -18.64 12.81
CA ASN A 205 -6.64 -19.42 14.05
C ASN A 205 -8.00 -20.00 14.53
N PRO A 206 -8.72 -20.74 13.68
CA PRO A 206 -10.00 -21.34 14.09
C PRO A 206 -9.79 -22.46 15.11
N LYS A 207 -10.77 -22.69 15.99
CA LYS A 207 -10.69 -23.73 17.04
C LYS A 207 -10.38 -25.13 16.55
N TYR A 208 -10.83 -25.48 15.34
CA TYR A 208 -10.60 -26.81 14.76
C TYR A 208 -9.22 -26.94 14.10
N CYS A 209 -8.49 -25.84 13.94
CA CYS A 209 -7.16 -25.80 13.33
C CYS A 209 -6.33 -24.68 13.95
N PRO A 210 -5.99 -24.78 15.25
CA PRO A 210 -5.28 -23.73 15.94
C PRO A 210 -3.85 -23.59 15.37
N LEU A 211 -3.37 -22.35 15.31
CA LEU A 211 -2.11 -22.00 14.66
C LEU A 211 -0.91 -22.71 15.30
N ASP A 212 -0.89 -22.81 16.63
CA ASP A 212 0.18 -23.45 17.39
C ASP A 212 0.36 -24.93 17.03
N GLU A 213 -0.72 -25.71 16.99
CA GLU A 213 -0.66 -27.09 16.54
C GLU A 213 -0.36 -27.18 15.03
N ARG A 214 -0.96 -26.29 14.23
CA ARG A 214 -0.78 -26.30 12.77
C ARG A 214 0.68 -26.09 12.38
N VAL A 215 1.38 -25.13 12.98
CA VAL A 215 2.80 -24.86 12.67
C VAL A 215 3.64 -26.11 12.96
N VAL A 216 3.51 -26.68 14.15
CA VAL A 216 4.28 -27.87 14.54
C VAL A 216 4.05 -29.02 13.56
N ARG A 217 2.79 -29.36 13.29
CA ARG A 217 2.45 -30.49 12.41
C ARG A 217 2.96 -30.29 11.00
N VAL A 218 2.82 -29.08 10.45
CA VAL A 218 3.26 -28.76 9.10
C VAL A 218 4.78 -28.80 9.00
N MET A 219 5.50 -28.23 9.98
CA MET A 219 6.95 -28.24 9.95
C MET A 219 7.52 -29.66 10.09
N GLU A 220 6.96 -30.50 10.97
CA GLU A 220 7.30 -31.93 11.05
C GLU A 220 7.10 -32.65 9.71
N ALA A 221 5.98 -32.38 9.04
CA ALA A 221 5.67 -32.91 7.72
C ALA A 221 6.68 -32.47 6.65
N LEU A 222 7.09 -31.19 6.65
CA LEU A 222 8.05 -30.66 5.69
C LEU A 222 9.47 -31.13 5.95
N ASP A 223 9.88 -31.28 7.20
CA ASP A 223 11.17 -31.89 7.55
C ASP A 223 11.23 -33.34 7.08
N LYS A 224 10.14 -34.09 7.24
CA LYS A 224 10.03 -35.43 6.67
C LYS A 224 10.15 -35.41 5.15
N ALA A 225 9.38 -34.56 4.45
CA ALA A 225 9.48 -34.45 2.98
C ALA A 225 10.88 -34.05 2.51
N LYS A 226 11.56 -33.16 3.25
CA LYS A 226 12.95 -32.77 2.98
C LYS A 226 13.91 -33.95 3.11
N SER A 227 13.72 -34.81 4.11
CA SER A 227 14.55 -36.01 4.27
C SER A 227 14.43 -36.98 3.08
N GLU A 228 13.27 -37.01 2.42
CA GLU A 228 12.99 -37.88 1.28
C GLU A 228 13.38 -37.26 -0.08
N THR A 229 13.25 -35.94 -0.21
CA THR A 229 13.44 -35.22 -1.49
C THR A 229 14.74 -34.43 -1.57
N GLY A 230 15.42 -34.23 -0.45
CA GLY A 230 16.58 -33.35 -0.31
C GLY A 230 16.23 -31.86 -0.31
N LYS A 231 14.94 -31.49 -0.31
CA LYS A 231 14.50 -30.10 -0.49
C LYS A 231 13.45 -29.69 0.54
N MET A 232 13.65 -28.51 1.13
CA MET A 232 12.66 -27.85 1.98
C MET A 232 11.70 -27.02 1.12
N ALA A 233 10.40 -27.23 1.28
CA ALA A 233 9.39 -26.31 0.77
C ALA A 233 9.15 -25.18 1.79
N LEU A 234 8.84 -23.98 1.30
CA LEU A 234 8.36 -22.90 2.16
C LEU A 234 6.89 -23.12 2.49
N TYR A 235 6.46 -22.77 3.70
CA TYR A 235 5.06 -22.75 4.10
C TYR A 235 4.72 -21.41 4.74
N ALA A 236 3.82 -20.66 4.11
CA ALA A 236 3.34 -19.38 4.60
C ALA A 236 2.16 -19.57 5.54
N PHE A 237 2.43 -19.44 6.84
CA PHE A 237 1.42 -19.45 7.89
C PHE A 237 0.72 -18.09 7.95
N ASN A 238 -0.61 -18.09 7.97
CA ASN A 238 -1.38 -16.86 8.04
C ASN A 238 -1.48 -16.36 9.48
N ILE A 239 -0.88 -15.20 9.72
CA ILE A 239 -0.85 -14.53 11.03
C ILE A 239 -1.74 -13.27 11.06
N THR A 240 -2.57 -13.06 10.04
CA THR A 240 -3.43 -11.87 9.93
C THR A 240 -4.35 -11.78 11.13
N MET A 241 -4.20 -10.73 11.95
CA MET A 241 -5.05 -10.48 13.10
C MET A 241 -5.38 -8.99 13.20
N ASP A 242 -6.57 -8.70 13.70
CA ASP A 242 -7.04 -7.31 13.92
C ASP A 242 -6.12 -6.54 14.88
N ARG A 243 -5.65 -7.23 15.94
CA ARG A 243 -4.73 -6.66 16.92
C ARG A 243 -3.28 -6.90 16.54
N GLN A 244 -2.52 -5.82 16.37
CA GLN A 244 -1.08 -5.88 16.06
C GLN A 244 -0.28 -6.69 17.09
N ASP A 245 -0.53 -6.52 18.39
CA ASP A 245 0.18 -7.28 19.41
C ASP A 245 -0.06 -8.79 19.28
N LYS A 246 -1.27 -9.20 18.89
CA LYS A 246 -1.62 -10.60 18.65
C LYS A 246 -0.99 -11.15 17.37
N MET A 247 -0.92 -10.32 16.32
CA MET A 247 -0.17 -10.67 15.12
C MET A 247 1.32 -10.87 15.41
N MET A 248 1.91 -10.03 16.27
CA MET A 248 3.31 -10.19 16.69
C MET A 248 3.53 -11.46 17.54
N GLU A 249 2.67 -11.72 18.53
CA GLU A 249 2.69 -12.98 19.30
C GLU A 249 2.60 -14.21 18.38
N ALA A 250 1.77 -14.13 17.32
CA ALA A 250 1.65 -15.20 16.34
C ALA A 250 2.90 -15.35 15.46
N ALA A 251 3.54 -14.24 15.06
CA ALA A 251 4.80 -14.27 14.33
C ALA A 251 5.91 -14.94 15.15
N ASP A 252 6.03 -14.56 16.43
CA ASP A 252 6.99 -15.15 17.37
C ASP A 252 6.71 -16.64 17.55
N LEU A 253 5.44 -17.02 17.74
CA LEU A 253 5.03 -18.42 17.86
C LEU A 253 5.42 -19.24 16.62
N VAL A 254 5.18 -18.72 15.43
CA VAL A 254 5.51 -19.43 14.18
C VAL A 254 7.03 -19.59 14.08
N GLN A 255 7.79 -18.55 14.42
CA GLN A 255 9.26 -18.58 14.40
C GLN A 255 9.83 -19.59 15.43
N GLU A 256 9.31 -19.60 16.65
CA GLU A 256 9.74 -20.50 17.73
C GLU A 256 9.53 -21.98 17.37
N HIS A 257 8.45 -22.28 16.64
CA HIS A 257 8.16 -23.64 16.15
C HIS A 257 8.78 -23.96 14.78
N GLY A 258 9.74 -23.15 14.33
CA GLY A 258 10.53 -23.41 13.12
C GLY A 258 9.83 -23.04 11.81
N GLY A 259 8.70 -22.34 11.86
CA GLY A 259 8.02 -21.83 10.67
C GLY A 259 8.93 -20.98 9.79
N ASN A 260 8.91 -21.26 8.50
CA ASN A 260 9.88 -20.71 7.54
C ASN A 260 9.32 -19.59 6.65
N HIS A 261 8.02 -19.25 6.78
CA HIS A 261 7.40 -18.15 6.07
C HIS A 261 6.10 -17.68 6.77
N LEU A 262 5.84 -16.38 6.70
CA LEU A 262 4.63 -15.74 7.25
C LEU A 262 3.85 -15.09 6.11
N MET A 263 2.52 -15.05 6.24
CA MET A 263 1.67 -14.23 5.37
C MET A 263 0.73 -13.33 6.18
N VAL A 264 0.44 -12.16 5.62
CA VAL A 264 -0.48 -11.15 6.14
C VAL A 264 -1.40 -10.72 4.99
N CYS A 265 -2.68 -10.48 5.28
CA CYS A 265 -3.70 -10.04 4.34
C CYS A 265 -4.11 -8.59 4.58
#